data_AF-A0A953TD16-F1
#
_entry.id   AF-A0A953TD16-F1
#
_cell.length_a   1.000
_cell.length_b   1.000
_cell.length_c   1.000
_cell.angle_alpha   90.00
_cell.angle_beta   90.00
_cell.angle_gamma   90.00
#
_symmetry.space_group_name_H-M   'P 1'
#
loop_
_entity.id
_entity.type
_entity.pdbx_description
1 polymer ?
#
loop_
_entity_poly.entity_id
_entity_poly.type
_entity_poly.pdbx_seq_one_letter_code
_entity_poly.pdbx_strand_id
1 'polypeptide(L)' 'MVRVVDSQKFIMGDDVKELERLMAEYSGTRFAVGCASGSDALLLAL' A
#
# COMPACT_ATOMS: atom_id res chain seq x y z
N MET A 1 -16.63 -9.02 12.17
CA MET A 1 -16.55 -9.15 10.70
C MET A 1 -15.39 -8.29 10.21
N VAL A 2 -14.62 -8.75 9.20
CA VAL A 2 -13.34 -8.14 8.80
C VAL A 2 -13.58 -7.27 7.57
N ARG A 3 -13.41 -5.95 7.71
CA ARG A 3 -13.74 -4.91 6.72
C ARG A 3 -13.48 -5.28 5.24
N VAL A 4 -12.28 -5.76 4.93
CA VAL A 4 -11.88 -6.12 3.54
C VAL A 4 -12.65 -7.34 3.03
N VAL A 5 -12.83 -8.35 3.88
CA VAL A 5 -13.58 -9.57 3.54
C VAL A 5 -15.03 -9.23 3.20
N ASP A 6 -15.63 -8.32 3.99
CA ASP A 6 -17.03 -7.94 3.84
C ASP A 6 -17.26 -7.11 2.57
N SER A 7 -16.32 -6.21 2.26
CA SER A 7 -16.37 -5.37 1.06
C SER A 7 -16.00 -6.10 -0.23
N GLN A 8 -15.38 -7.28 -0.13
CA GLN A 8 -14.86 -8.07 -1.26
C GLN A 8 -13.86 -7.32 -2.16
N LYS A 9 -13.31 -6.19 -1.70
CA LYS A 9 -12.32 -5.38 -2.42
C LYS A 9 -10.91 -5.92 -2.21
N PHE A 10 -10.62 -7.09 -2.77
CA PHE A 10 -9.37 -7.80 -2.53
C PHE A 10 -8.16 -7.26 -3.30
N ILE A 11 -8.39 -6.49 -4.37
CA ILE A 11 -7.34 -6.03 -5.28
C ILE A 11 -7.21 -4.51 -5.17
N MET A 12 -6.07 -4.04 -4.64
CA MET A 12 -5.69 -2.62 -4.59
C MET A 12 -6.82 -1.68 -4.12
N GLY A 13 -7.51 -2.08 -3.05
CA GLY A 13 -8.65 -1.36 -2.50
C GLY A 13 -8.26 -0.09 -1.72
N ASP A 14 -9.27 0.55 -1.13
CA ASP A 14 -9.10 1.82 -0.41
C ASP A 14 -8.18 1.70 0.82
N ASP A 15 -8.15 0.53 1.47
CA ASP A 15 -7.21 0.24 2.57
C ASP A 15 -5.73 0.31 2.11
N VAL A 16 -5.43 -0.05 0.86
CA VAL A 16 -4.06 0.05 0.30
C VAL A 16 -3.69 1.51 0.07
N LYS A 17 -4.60 2.32 -0.48
CA LYS A 17 -4.36 3.75 -0.70
C LYS A 17 -4.13 4.50 0.62
N GLU A 18 -4.88 4.15 1.65
CA GLU A 18 -4.69 4.76 2.97
C GLU A 18 -3.36 4.35 3.59
N LEU A 19 -2.96 3.09 3.45
CA LEU A 19 -1.62 2.64 3.86
C LEU A 19 -0.52 3.43 3.15
N GLU A 20 -0.59 3.59 1.84
CA GLU A 20 0.39 4.37 1.06
C GLU A 20 0.45 5.83 1.53
N ARG A 21 -0.71 6.46 1.77
CA ARG A 21 -0.78 7.82 2.32
C ARG A 21 -0.08 7.92 3.67
N LEU A 22 -0.38 7.01 4.59
CA LEU A 22 0.22 6.96 5.93
C LEU A 22 1.73 6.70 5.87
N MET A 23 2.19 5.87 4.95
CA MET A 23 3.62 5.57 4.78
C MET A 23 4.38 6.75 4.19
N ALA A 24 3.80 7.50 3.26
CA ALA A 24 4.39 8.74 2.75
C ALA A 24 4.53 9.77 3.87
N GLU A 25 3.50 9.93 4.70
CA GLU A 25 3.50 10.82 5.87
C GLU A 25 4.56 10.40 6.90
N TYR A 26 4.59 9.12 7.27
CA TYR A 26 5.55 8.55 8.22
C TYR A 26 7.01 8.71 7.74
N SER A 27 7.25 8.55 6.45
CA SER A 27 8.59 8.62 5.86
C SER A 27 9.02 10.05 5.52
N GLY A 28 8.14 11.04 5.67
CA GLY A 28 8.39 12.42 5.27
C GLY A 28 8.58 12.60 3.76
N THR A 29 7.97 11.75 2.94
CA THR A 29 8.07 11.78 1.47
C THR A 29 6.76 12.26 0.85
N ARG A 30 6.83 12.70 -0.42
CA ARG A 30 5.64 13.13 -1.16
C ARG A 30 4.75 11.97 -1.60
N PHE A 31 5.33 10.80 -1.81
CA PHE A 31 4.65 9.61 -2.31
C PHE A 31 5.20 8.35 -1.64
N ALA A 32 4.36 7.33 -1.54
CA ALA A 32 4.74 5.95 -1.24
C ALA A 32 3.89 5.02 -2.11
N VAL A 33 4.44 3.86 -2.47
CA VAL A 33 3.77 2.85 -3.31
C VAL A 33 3.93 1.49 -2.64
N GLY A 34 2.81 0.80 -2.44
CA GLY A 34 2.76 -0.55 -1.92
C GLY A 34 3.18 -1.55 -3.01
N CYS A 35 3.99 -2.53 -2.63
CA CYS A 35 4.40 -3.64 -3.49
C CYS A 35 4.31 -4.96 -2.72
N ALA A 36 4.46 -6.09 -3.41
CA ALA A 36 4.26 -7.41 -2.81
C ALA A 36 5.37 -7.77 -1.80
N SER A 37 6.59 -7.26 -1.97
CA SER A 37 7.71 -7.50 -1.05
C SER A 37 8.78 -6.40 -1.16
N GLY A 38 9.71 -6.38 -0.20
CA GLY A 38 10.87 -5.48 -0.25
C GLY A 38 11.81 -5.76 -1.45
N SER A 39 11.93 -7.01 -1.88
CA SER A 39 12.69 -7.35 -3.09
C SER A 39 12.04 -6.79 -4.36
N ASP A 40 10.70 -6.84 -4.44
CA ASP A 40 9.97 -6.19 -5.54
C ASP A 40 10.13 -4.67 -5.50
N ALA A 41 10.20 -4.06 -4.31
CA ALA A 41 10.47 -2.64 -4.18
C ALA A 41 11.81 -2.23 -4.80
N LEU A 42 12.86 -3.03 -4.55
CA LEU A 42 14.18 -2.81 -5.16
C LEU A 42 14.14 -3.00 -6.68
N LEU A 43 13.45 -4.04 -7.16
CA LEU A 43 13.30 -4.29 -8.60
C LEU A 43 12.52 -3.19 -9.31
N LEU A 44 11.52 -2.59 -8.66
CA LEU A 44 10.74 -1.48 -9.23
C LEU A 44 11.54 -0.18 -9.30
N ALA A 45 12.52 0.00 -8.41
CA ALA A 45 13.26 1.25 -8.25
C ALA A 45 14.57 1.33 -9.04
N LEU A 46 15.11 0.19 -9.49
CA LEU A 46 16.42 0.06 -10.14
C LEU A 46 16.26 -0.33 -11.62
#